data_AF-A0AA87IET7-F1
#
_entry.id   AF-A0AA87IET7-F1
#
_cell.length_a   1.000
_cell.length_b   1.000
_cell.length_c   1.000
_cell.angle_alpha   90.00
_cell.angle_beta   90.00
_cell.angle_gamma   90.00
#
_symmetry.space_group_name_H-M   'P 1'
#
loop_
_entity.id
_entity.type
_entity.pdbx_description
1 polymer ?
#
loop_
_entity_poly.entity_id
_entity_poly.type
_entity_poly.pdbx_seq_one_letter_code
_entity_poly.pdbx_strand_id
1 'polypeptide(L)'
;YLEAAKVQGFDWSTTEYKVDSTDTDDTNEDNDEHGESEVARPQIDERTYLILAQRYKELFDGNSDRGSDPDDDVNDNPEAPYELDGYLTEIDTGLIDTDYMNANFDKWLKALKENSPELAEMSAQLHRSFAALSRDEQRLAELFLHDVERGDVEVEAGMTLRDYITRYAAREKNEQVDKLVDRLGVNRSVVEEFLAKRIDEANINEFGRFDALRSSLDVQRAKAFFEQHDHKALPVFKVRMRATNMLKRFVLMGGFDIDDTDNTDGQSETKNEH
;
A
#
# COMPACT_ATOMS: atom_id res chain seq x y z
N TYR A 1 3.59 2.26 22.18
CA TYR A 1 3.04 1.82 23.48
C TYR A 1 2.68 0.33 23.55
N LEU A 2 2.16 -0.30 22.49
CA LEU A 2 1.86 -1.75 22.51
C LEU A 2 3.08 -2.63 22.85
N GLU A 3 4.25 -2.36 22.23
CA GLU A 3 5.47 -3.14 22.51
C GLU A 3 5.92 -3.01 23.98
N ALA A 4 5.79 -1.83 24.59
CA ALA A 4 6.06 -1.64 26.00
C ALA A 4 5.07 -2.42 26.89
N ALA A 5 3.79 -2.44 26.52
CA ALA A 5 2.77 -3.23 27.22
C ALA A 5 3.05 -4.73 27.12
N LYS A 6 3.45 -5.25 25.95
CA LYS A 6 3.85 -6.65 25.75
C LYS A 6 5.04 -7.04 26.63
N VAL A 7 6.07 -6.18 26.71
CA VAL A 7 7.22 -6.38 27.61
C VAL A 7 6.79 -6.45 29.08
N GLN A 8 5.74 -5.72 29.46
CA GLN A 8 5.14 -5.74 30.79
C GLN A 8 4.15 -6.91 31.01
N GLY A 9 4.04 -7.84 30.06
CA GLY A 9 3.22 -9.05 30.19
C GLY A 9 1.83 -8.97 29.58
N PHE A 10 1.54 -7.95 28.76
CA PHE A 10 0.30 -7.88 28.00
C PHE A 10 0.28 -8.92 26.86
N ASP A 11 -0.81 -9.69 26.82
CA ASP A 11 -1.17 -10.68 25.82
C ASP A 11 -2.65 -10.55 25.43
N TRP A 12 -2.95 -10.59 24.12
CA TRP A 12 -4.30 -10.40 23.61
C TRP A 12 -5.28 -11.53 23.96
N SER A 13 -4.79 -12.72 24.31
CA SER A 13 -5.63 -13.83 24.79
C SER A 13 -6.13 -13.64 26.22
N THR A 14 -5.55 -12.69 26.97
CA THR A 14 -5.93 -12.41 28.35
C THR A 14 -7.00 -11.34 28.42
N THR A 15 -8.15 -11.69 29.00
CA THR A 15 -9.35 -10.81 29.04
C THR A 15 -9.36 -9.82 30.19
N GLU A 16 -8.58 -10.07 31.24
CA GLU A 16 -8.58 -9.30 32.49
C GLU A 16 -7.17 -9.30 33.11
N TYR A 17 -6.70 -8.12 33.51
CA TYR A 17 -5.43 -7.93 34.21
C TYR A 17 -5.72 -7.38 35.60
N LYS A 18 -5.16 -8.03 36.62
CA LYS A 18 -5.24 -7.54 38.00
C LYS A 18 -4.07 -6.61 38.25
N VAL A 19 -4.37 -5.40 38.68
CA VAL A 19 -3.40 -4.42 39.14
C VAL A 19 -3.40 -4.48 40.66
N ASP A 20 -2.32 -5.00 41.23
CA ASP A 20 -2.12 -4.95 42.67
C ASP A 20 -1.67 -3.54 43.07
N SER A 21 -2.36 -2.92 44.00
CA SER A 21 -2.10 -1.54 44.46
C SER A 21 -0.86 -1.40 45.35
N THR A 22 -0.01 -2.42 45.45
CA THR A 22 1.09 -2.48 46.43
C THR A 22 2.36 -1.74 46.01
N ASP A 23 2.40 -1.12 44.84
CA ASP A 23 3.55 -0.32 44.36
C ASP A 23 3.42 1.19 44.66
N THR A 24 2.56 1.56 45.62
CA THR A 24 2.72 2.86 46.28
C THR A 24 3.78 2.71 47.37
N ASP A 25 4.94 3.33 47.18
CA ASP A 25 6.02 3.48 48.17
C ASP A 25 5.60 4.36 49.38
N ASP A 26 4.28 4.49 49.62
CA ASP A 26 3.69 5.24 50.71
C ASP A 26 3.63 4.35 51.95
N THR A 27 4.74 4.39 52.66
CA THR A 27 4.91 3.97 54.05
C THR A 27 3.98 4.73 55.01
N ASN A 28 2.68 4.46 54.93
CA ASN A 28 1.74 4.77 56.01
C ASN A 28 1.08 3.48 56.49
N GLU A 29 1.66 2.92 57.54
CA GLU A 29 0.99 2.04 58.49
C GLU A 29 -0.25 2.78 59.00
N ASP A 30 -1.44 2.32 58.62
CA ASP A 30 -2.77 2.55 59.22
C ASP A 30 -3.83 2.80 58.13
N ASN A 31 -4.21 1.75 57.38
CA ASN A 31 -5.57 1.65 56.86
C ASN A 31 -5.94 0.21 56.49
N ASP A 32 -6.68 -0.45 57.38
CA ASP A 32 -7.45 -1.67 57.12
C ASP A 32 -8.69 -1.32 56.26
N GLU A 33 -8.49 -0.96 54.99
CA GLU A 33 -9.61 -0.69 54.09
C GLU A 33 -9.37 -1.36 52.72
N HIS A 34 -10.04 -2.51 52.55
CA HIS A 34 -10.36 -3.20 51.29
C HIS A 34 -9.36 -3.01 50.13
N GLY A 35 -8.39 -3.93 50.05
CA GLY A 35 -7.61 -4.17 48.84
C GLY A 35 -8.52 -4.66 47.71
N GLU A 36 -9.22 -3.75 47.05
CA GLU A 36 -9.87 -4.01 45.78
C GLU A 36 -8.79 -4.01 44.71
N SER A 37 -8.38 -5.20 44.25
CA SER A 37 -7.54 -5.32 43.06
C SER A 37 -8.25 -4.62 41.89
N GLU A 38 -7.66 -3.56 41.35
CA GLU A 38 -8.22 -2.91 40.17
C GLU A 38 -8.08 -3.87 38.97
N VAL A 39 -9.18 -4.11 38.26
CA VAL A 39 -9.18 -5.01 37.09
C VAL A 39 -9.20 -4.18 35.82
N ALA A 40 -8.09 -4.19 35.09
CA ALA A 40 -7.99 -3.60 33.77
C ALA A 40 -8.48 -4.58 32.69
N ARG A 41 -9.28 -4.09 31.74
CA ARG A 41 -9.81 -4.86 30.62
C ARG A 41 -9.49 -4.16 29.30
N PRO A 42 -8.92 -4.86 28.31
CA PRO A 42 -8.79 -4.33 26.95
C PRO A 42 -10.16 -3.93 26.41
N GLN A 43 -10.30 -2.70 25.92
CA GLN A 43 -11.56 -2.19 25.35
C GLN A 43 -11.79 -2.65 23.90
N ILE A 44 -10.72 -3.08 23.25
CA ILE A 44 -10.71 -3.57 21.88
C ILE A 44 -9.93 -4.88 21.83
N ASP A 45 -10.30 -5.76 20.90
CA ASP A 45 -9.54 -6.97 20.62
C ASP A 45 -8.36 -6.69 19.67
N GLU A 46 -7.47 -7.67 19.57
CA GLU A 46 -6.27 -7.60 18.72
C GLU A 46 -6.64 -7.26 17.27
N ARG A 47 -7.68 -7.90 16.75
CA ARG A 47 -8.16 -7.70 15.39
C ARG A 47 -8.57 -6.25 15.14
N THR A 48 -9.36 -5.68 16.03
CA THR A 48 -9.82 -4.29 15.95
C THR A 48 -8.63 -3.33 16.01
N TYR A 49 -7.67 -3.61 16.89
CA TYR A 49 -6.43 -2.82 16.98
C TYR A 49 -5.63 -2.86 15.67
N LEU A 50 -5.44 -4.04 15.07
CA LEU A 50 -4.70 -4.21 13.82
C LEU A 50 -5.37 -3.49 12.64
N ILE A 51 -6.70 -3.55 12.53
CA ILE A 51 -7.46 -2.80 11.52
C ILE A 51 -7.22 -1.30 11.70
N LEU A 52 -7.33 -0.79 12.94
CA LEU A 52 -7.10 0.64 13.22
C LEU A 52 -5.66 1.07 12.92
N ALA A 53 -4.68 0.24 13.26
CA ALA A 53 -3.27 0.48 12.95
C ALA A 53 -3.03 0.53 11.43
N GLN A 54 -3.62 -0.39 10.66
CA GLN A 54 -3.56 -0.40 9.20
C GLN A 54 -4.16 0.88 8.61
N ARG A 55 -5.36 1.29 9.05
CA ARG A 55 -6.00 2.53 8.58
C ARG A 55 -5.22 3.78 8.97
N TYR A 56 -4.62 3.80 10.16
CA TYR A 56 -3.78 4.90 10.59
C TYR A 56 -2.53 5.03 9.71
N LYS A 57 -1.88 3.92 9.36
CA LYS A 57 -0.73 3.92 8.44
C LYS A 57 -1.10 4.53 7.08
N GLU A 58 -2.26 4.16 6.54
CA GLU A 58 -2.76 4.65 5.25
C GLU A 58 -3.04 6.17 5.23
N LEU A 59 -3.21 6.84 6.38
CA LEU A 59 -3.40 8.30 6.42
C LEU A 59 -2.17 9.07 5.95
N PHE A 60 -0.98 8.49 6.09
CA PHE A 60 0.29 9.16 5.76
C PHE A 60 0.80 8.77 4.37
N ASP A 61 0.39 7.62 3.84
CA ASP A 61 0.76 7.15 2.49
C ASP A 61 0.00 7.91 1.38
N GLY A 62 -1.14 8.55 1.68
CA GLY A 62 -1.93 9.31 0.71
C GLY A 62 -1.37 10.67 0.28
N ASN A 63 -0.22 11.10 0.83
CA ASN A 63 0.36 12.43 0.57
C ASN A 63 1.63 12.38 -0.31
N SER A 64 2.09 11.19 -0.74
CA SER A 64 3.24 11.07 -1.64
C SER A 64 2.92 11.31 -3.12
N ASP A 65 1.64 11.47 -3.48
CA ASP A 65 1.20 11.78 -4.85
C ASP A 65 1.50 13.22 -5.30
N ARG A 66 1.91 14.09 -4.37
CA ARG A 66 2.33 15.46 -4.71
C ARG A 66 3.85 15.51 -4.71
N GLY A 67 4.43 15.35 -5.88
CA GLY A 67 5.82 15.73 -6.10
C GLY A 67 6.02 17.17 -5.65
N SER A 68 6.80 17.37 -4.58
CA SER A 68 7.24 18.70 -4.18
C SER A 68 8.08 19.28 -5.31
N ASP A 69 7.50 20.23 -6.04
CA ASP A 69 8.25 21.21 -6.80
C ASP A 69 9.03 22.08 -5.79
N PRO A 70 10.34 22.34 -5.93
CA PRO A 70 11.13 23.04 -4.92
C PRO A 70 10.77 24.53 -4.74
N ASP A 71 9.82 25.08 -5.49
CA ASP A 71 9.60 26.52 -5.61
C ASP A 71 8.18 27.01 -5.26
N ASP A 72 7.28 26.18 -4.71
CA ASP A 72 5.95 26.64 -4.28
C ASP A 72 5.85 26.82 -2.75
N ASP A 73 6.06 28.05 -2.31
CA ASP A 73 5.90 28.55 -0.92
C ASP A 73 4.41 28.70 -0.54
N VAL A 74 3.63 27.65 -0.80
CA VAL A 74 2.25 27.54 -0.33
C VAL A 74 2.11 26.18 0.33
N ASN A 75 2.44 26.18 1.61
CA ASN A 75 2.25 25.07 2.53
C ASN A 75 0.73 24.89 2.79
N ASP A 76 0.00 24.39 1.80
CA ASP A 76 -1.44 24.09 1.90
C ASP A 76 -1.66 22.66 2.45
N ASN A 77 -0.89 22.33 3.48
CA ASN A 77 -1.10 21.16 4.30
C ASN A 77 -1.63 21.68 5.64
N PRO A 78 -2.80 21.25 6.15
CA PRO A 78 -3.05 21.36 7.58
C PRO A 78 -2.05 20.45 8.26
N GLU A 79 -0.84 20.97 8.47
CA GLU A 79 0.21 20.37 9.27
C GLU A 79 -0.45 19.96 10.58
N ALA A 80 -0.59 18.64 10.79
CA ALA A 80 -1.08 18.14 12.05
C ALA A 80 -0.23 18.82 13.13
N PRO A 81 -0.82 19.39 14.20
CA PRO A 81 -0.11 20.27 15.12
C PRO A 81 1.06 19.60 15.87
N TYR A 82 1.30 18.32 15.61
CA TYR A 82 2.41 17.52 16.10
C TYR A 82 2.99 16.67 14.96
N GLU A 83 4.31 16.54 14.95
CA GLU A 83 5.07 15.61 14.11
C GLU A 83 4.74 14.17 14.55
N LEU A 84 3.68 13.60 13.98
CA LEU A 84 3.27 12.22 14.24
C LEU A 84 4.13 11.30 13.37
N ASP A 85 5.23 10.83 13.92
CA ASP A 85 6.13 9.90 13.25
C ASP A 85 5.39 8.57 12.98
N GLY A 86 5.18 8.23 11.71
CA GLY A 86 4.38 7.08 11.23
C GLY A 86 5.01 5.71 11.50
N TYR A 87 6.05 5.64 12.32
CA TYR A 87 6.69 4.39 12.73
C TYR A 87 5.83 3.64 13.76
N LEU A 88 4.74 3.04 13.30
CA LEU A 88 4.35 1.75 13.84
C LEU A 88 5.44 0.77 13.41
N THR A 89 6.35 0.43 14.32
CA THR A 89 7.28 -0.71 14.17
C THR A 89 6.51 -1.85 13.54
N GLU A 90 6.85 -2.18 12.28
CA GLU A 90 6.27 -3.18 11.39
C GLU A 90 5.34 -4.15 12.12
N ILE A 91 4.10 -3.73 12.37
CA ILE A 91 3.09 -4.62 12.94
C ILE A 91 2.73 -5.53 11.78
N ASP A 92 3.09 -6.80 11.90
CA ASP A 92 2.70 -7.84 10.95
C ASP A 92 1.18 -8.07 11.09
N THR A 93 0.41 -7.14 10.53
CA THR A 93 -1.06 -7.15 10.50
C THR A 93 -1.61 -8.34 9.69
N GLY A 94 -0.74 -9.05 8.94
CA GLY A 94 -1.12 -10.12 8.02
C GLY A 94 -1.42 -11.47 8.67
N LEU A 95 -0.87 -11.77 9.84
CA LEU A 95 -0.79 -13.16 10.32
C LEU A 95 -2.05 -13.65 11.05
N ILE A 96 -2.88 -12.77 11.60
CA ILE A 96 -4.02 -13.16 12.46
C ILE A 96 -5.34 -13.25 11.67
N ASP A 97 -5.50 -12.47 10.59
CA ASP A 97 -6.77 -12.40 9.83
C ASP A 97 -6.81 -13.27 8.56
N THR A 98 -5.71 -13.95 8.21
CA THR A 98 -5.62 -14.75 6.97
C THR A 98 -6.55 -15.97 6.98
N ASP A 99 -6.59 -16.75 8.06
CA ASP A 99 -7.45 -17.94 8.15
C ASP A 99 -8.94 -17.57 8.16
N TYR A 100 -9.30 -16.49 8.86
CA TYR A 100 -10.67 -15.98 8.90
C TYR A 100 -11.14 -15.51 7.52
N MET A 101 -10.31 -14.72 6.84
CA MET A 101 -10.57 -14.24 5.48
C MET A 101 -10.70 -15.40 4.49
N ASN A 102 -9.78 -16.38 4.56
CA ASN A 102 -9.81 -17.53 3.68
C ASN A 102 -11.03 -18.42 3.92
N ALA A 103 -11.43 -18.62 5.18
CA ALA A 103 -12.66 -19.35 5.50
C ALA A 103 -13.92 -18.67 4.95
N ASN A 104 -13.98 -17.33 4.96
CA ASN A 104 -15.09 -16.60 4.36
C ASN A 104 -15.06 -16.66 2.83
N PHE A 105 -13.86 -16.64 2.23
CA PHE A 105 -13.66 -16.82 0.80
C PHE A 105 -14.15 -18.20 0.33
N ASP A 106 -13.80 -19.28 1.04
CA ASP A 106 -14.28 -20.63 0.74
C ASP A 106 -15.82 -20.75 0.82
N LYS A 107 -16.43 -20.14 1.84
CA LYS A 107 -17.89 -20.08 1.98
C LYS A 107 -18.54 -19.33 0.83
N TRP A 108 -17.98 -18.19 0.44
CA TRP A 108 -18.46 -17.39 -0.68
C TRP A 108 -18.35 -18.17 -2.00
N LEU A 109 -17.22 -18.83 -2.28
CA LEU A 109 -17.04 -19.68 -3.46
C LEU A 109 -18.07 -20.79 -3.54
N LYS A 110 -18.36 -21.44 -2.41
CA LYS A 110 -19.39 -22.49 -2.35
C LYS A 110 -20.77 -21.91 -2.66
N ALA A 111 -21.13 -20.79 -2.04
CA ALA A 111 -22.40 -20.11 -2.28
C ALA A 111 -22.54 -19.66 -3.75
N LEU A 112 -21.46 -19.18 -4.37
CA LEU A 112 -21.43 -18.77 -5.77
C LEU A 112 -21.66 -19.95 -6.71
N LYS A 113 -20.94 -21.08 -6.50
CA LYS A 113 -21.08 -22.30 -7.31
C LYS A 113 -22.47 -22.93 -7.20
N GLU A 114 -23.06 -22.88 -6.00
CA GLU A 114 -24.40 -23.43 -5.74
C GLU A 114 -25.53 -22.45 -6.12
N ASN A 115 -25.20 -21.23 -6.57
CA ASN A 115 -26.14 -20.14 -6.79
C ASN A 115 -27.09 -19.96 -5.58
N SER A 116 -26.50 -20.01 -4.38
CA SER A 116 -27.22 -20.01 -3.11
C SER A 116 -27.91 -18.66 -2.87
N PRO A 117 -29.13 -18.64 -2.28
CA PRO A 117 -29.78 -17.40 -1.87
C PRO A 117 -28.97 -16.62 -0.82
N GLU A 118 -28.02 -17.27 -0.14
CA GLU A 118 -27.15 -16.66 0.87
C GLU A 118 -25.92 -15.97 0.27
N LEU A 119 -25.74 -15.97 -1.06
CA LEU A 119 -24.56 -15.41 -1.73
C LEU A 119 -24.30 -13.95 -1.31
N ALA A 120 -25.35 -13.13 -1.23
CA ALA A 120 -25.24 -11.73 -0.82
C ALA A 120 -24.73 -11.58 0.62
N GLU A 121 -25.14 -12.49 1.52
CA GLU A 121 -24.67 -12.50 2.90
C GLU A 121 -23.20 -12.92 2.99
N MET A 122 -22.83 -14.00 2.27
CA MET A 122 -21.44 -14.47 2.24
C MET A 122 -20.49 -13.45 1.62
N SER A 123 -20.93 -12.74 0.57
CA SER A 123 -20.20 -11.61 -0.02
C SER A 123 -20.00 -10.48 1.00
N ALA A 124 -21.05 -10.09 1.73
CA ALA A 124 -20.94 -9.07 2.77
C ALA A 124 -20.00 -9.48 3.92
N GLN A 125 -19.99 -10.77 4.31
CA GLN A 125 -19.06 -11.29 5.32
C GLN A 125 -17.61 -11.28 4.80
N LEU A 126 -17.39 -11.64 3.53
CA LEU A 126 -16.09 -11.58 2.88
C LEU A 126 -15.56 -10.14 2.82
N HIS A 127 -16.37 -9.18 2.36
CA HIS A 127 -15.96 -7.76 2.32
C HIS A 127 -15.65 -7.20 3.71
N ARG A 128 -16.33 -7.65 4.79
CA ARG A 128 -15.94 -7.25 6.15
C ARG A 128 -14.53 -7.72 6.52
N SER A 129 -14.10 -8.87 6.01
CA SER A 129 -12.73 -9.35 6.25
C SER A 129 -11.67 -8.52 5.51
N PHE A 130 -12.03 -7.78 4.47
CA PHE A 130 -11.11 -6.91 3.73
C PHE A 130 -10.64 -5.70 4.53
N ALA A 131 -11.26 -5.40 5.68
CA ALA A 131 -10.81 -4.34 6.56
C ALA A 131 -9.36 -4.52 7.05
N ALA A 132 -8.84 -5.75 7.03
CA ALA A 132 -7.46 -6.09 7.38
C ALA A 132 -6.45 -5.99 6.22
N LEU A 133 -6.93 -5.83 4.98
CA LEU A 133 -6.10 -5.64 3.79
C LEU A 133 -5.68 -4.18 3.65
N SER A 134 -4.60 -3.90 2.93
CA SER A 134 -4.29 -2.53 2.50
C SER A 134 -5.32 -2.03 1.46
N ARG A 135 -5.38 -0.72 1.22
CA ARG A 135 -6.24 -0.13 0.17
C ARG A 135 -5.98 -0.73 -1.23
N ASP A 136 -4.73 -0.97 -1.58
CA ASP A 136 -4.37 -1.58 -2.86
C ASP A 136 -4.76 -3.07 -2.90
N GLU A 137 -4.51 -3.80 -1.81
CA GLU A 137 -4.94 -5.19 -1.69
C GLU A 137 -6.48 -5.32 -1.75
N GLN A 138 -7.23 -4.36 -1.18
CA GLN A 138 -8.69 -4.30 -1.28
C GLN A 138 -9.16 -4.16 -2.73
N ARG A 139 -8.59 -3.21 -3.48
CA ARG A 139 -8.90 -3.03 -4.90
C ARG A 139 -8.59 -4.29 -5.71
N LEU A 140 -7.44 -4.92 -5.48
CA LEU A 140 -7.04 -6.15 -6.16
C LEU A 140 -7.94 -7.33 -5.79
N ALA A 141 -8.35 -7.42 -4.53
CA ALA A 141 -9.29 -8.43 -4.07
C ALA A 141 -10.66 -8.26 -4.74
N GLU A 142 -11.20 -7.04 -4.79
CA GLU A 142 -12.46 -6.72 -5.48
C GLU A 142 -12.39 -7.07 -6.97
N LEU A 143 -11.30 -6.68 -7.64
CA LEU A 143 -11.07 -7.02 -9.05
C LEU A 143 -11.08 -8.53 -9.27
N PHE A 144 -10.35 -9.28 -8.43
CA PHE A 144 -10.34 -10.73 -8.48
C PHE A 144 -11.73 -11.34 -8.26
N LEU A 145 -12.48 -10.88 -7.25
CA LEU A 145 -13.83 -11.40 -7.00
C LEU A 145 -14.76 -11.17 -8.20
N HIS A 146 -14.70 -9.99 -8.83
CA HIS A 146 -15.48 -9.71 -10.03
C HIS A 146 -15.12 -10.59 -11.22
N ASP A 147 -13.83 -10.86 -11.43
CA ASP A 147 -13.38 -11.76 -12.49
C ASP A 147 -13.89 -13.20 -12.24
N VAL A 148 -13.94 -13.65 -10.99
CA VAL A 148 -14.53 -14.95 -10.62
C VAL A 148 -16.05 -14.96 -10.83
N GLU A 149 -16.77 -13.90 -10.45
CA GLU A 149 -18.22 -13.76 -10.66
C GLU A 149 -18.60 -13.79 -12.14
N ARG A 150 -17.76 -13.20 -13.01
CA ARG A 150 -17.93 -13.21 -14.46
C ARG A 150 -17.56 -14.54 -15.11
N GLY A 151 -16.80 -15.38 -14.40
CA GLY A 151 -16.23 -16.61 -14.94
C GLY A 151 -14.98 -16.39 -15.79
N ASP A 152 -14.33 -15.24 -15.67
CA ASP A 152 -13.07 -14.92 -16.35
C ASP A 152 -11.88 -15.62 -15.66
N VAL A 153 -12.03 -15.99 -14.39
CA VAL A 153 -11.03 -16.74 -13.61
C VAL A 153 -11.66 -17.93 -12.89
N GLU A 154 -11.02 -19.09 -13.03
CA GLU A 154 -11.34 -20.28 -12.25
C GLU A 154 -10.43 -20.39 -11.02
N VAL A 155 -11.05 -20.67 -9.86
CA VAL A 155 -10.31 -20.85 -8.60
C VAL A 155 -9.75 -22.26 -8.50
N GLU A 156 -8.44 -22.34 -8.30
CA GLU A 156 -7.63 -23.54 -8.14
C GLU A 156 -7.75 -24.08 -6.71
N ALA A 157 -7.74 -25.41 -6.57
CA ALA A 157 -7.78 -26.04 -5.25
C ALA A 157 -6.49 -25.77 -4.46
N GLY A 158 -6.63 -25.36 -3.20
CA GLY A 158 -5.51 -25.10 -2.29
C GLY A 158 -4.93 -23.69 -2.39
N MET A 159 -5.47 -22.84 -3.25
CA MET A 159 -5.11 -21.43 -3.34
C MET A 159 -5.94 -20.57 -2.38
N THR A 160 -5.29 -19.64 -1.69
CA THR A 160 -5.97 -18.69 -0.78
C THR A 160 -6.33 -17.39 -1.48
N LEU A 161 -7.23 -16.60 -0.90
CA LEU A 161 -7.53 -15.25 -1.40
C LEU A 161 -6.26 -14.38 -1.49
N ARG A 162 -5.35 -14.47 -0.50
CA ARG A 162 -4.09 -13.72 -0.51
C ARG A 162 -3.17 -14.13 -1.66
N ASP A 163 -3.15 -15.40 -2.02
CA ASP A 163 -2.37 -15.87 -3.17
C ASP A 163 -2.91 -15.25 -4.47
N TYR A 164 -4.23 -15.12 -4.61
CA TYR A 164 -4.84 -14.42 -5.75
C TYR A 164 -4.54 -12.94 -5.77
N ILE A 165 -4.67 -12.25 -4.63
CA ILE A 165 -4.29 -10.83 -4.51
C ILE A 165 -2.83 -10.65 -4.94
N THR A 166 -1.93 -11.53 -4.49
CA THR A 166 -0.50 -11.50 -4.86
C THR A 166 -0.29 -11.73 -6.36
N ARG A 167 -1.00 -12.70 -6.96
CA ARG A 167 -0.94 -12.94 -8.41
C ARG A 167 -1.42 -11.73 -9.21
N TYR A 168 -2.51 -11.09 -8.77
CA TYR A 168 -3.04 -9.89 -9.41
C TYR A 168 -2.09 -8.70 -9.27
N ALA A 169 -1.51 -8.47 -8.09
CA ALA A 169 -0.49 -7.46 -7.87
C ALA A 169 0.72 -7.67 -8.80
N ALA A 170 1.21 -8.92 -8.89
CA ALA A 170 2.32 -9.26 -9.77
C ALA A 170 1.97 -9.06 -11.25
N ARG A 171 0.76 -9.43 -11.67
CA ARG A 171 0.26 -9.20 -13.03
C ARG A 171 0.25 -7.70 -13.36
N GLU A 172 -0.31 -6.88 -12.49
CA GLU A 172 -0.37 -5.43 -12.69
C GLU A 172 1.03 -4.80 -12.76
N LYS A 173 1.95 -5.19 -11.87
CA LYS A 173 3.35 -4.72 -11.93
C LYS A 173 4.03 -5.14 -13.22
N ASN A 174 3.82 -6.37 -13.68
CA ASN A 174 4.35 -6.84 -14.96
C ASN A 174 3.77 -6.06 -16.14
N GLU A 175 2.46 -5.79 -16.15
CA GLU A 175 1.81 -4.98 -17.18
C GLU A 175 2.35 -3.54 -17.20
N GLN A 176 2.60 -2.93 -16.04
CA GLN A 176 3.24 -1.62 -15.94
C GLN A 176 4.65 -1.62 -16.54
N VAL A 177 5.45 -2.65 -16.25
CA VAL A 177 6.79 -2.82 -16.84
C VAL A 177 6.71 -3.05 -18.34
N ASP A 178 5.80 -3.91 -18.80
CA ASP A 178 5.66 -4.22 -20.23
C ASP A 178 5.23 -2.97 -21.01
N LYS A 179 4.28 -2.18 -20.50
CA LYS A 179 3.93 -0.86 -21.06
C LYS A 179 5.14 0.05 -21.13
N LEU A 180 5.92 0.17 -20.05
CA LEU A 180 7.12 1.01 -20.02
C LEU A 180 8.14 0.58 -21.09
N VAL A 181 8.39 -0.71 -21.22
CA VAL A 181 9.29 -1.30 -22.22
C VAL A 181 8.76 -1.07 -23.63
N ASP A 182 7.47 -1.25 -23.86
CA ASP A 182 6.86 -1.06 -25.18
C ASP A 182 6.89 0.40 -25.63
N ARG A 183 6.56 1.34 -24.73
CA ARG A 183 6.46 2.77 -25.05
C ARG A 183 7.80 3.50 -25.06
N LEU A 184 8.74 3.15 -24.19
CA LEU A 184 10.05 3.81 -24.09
C LEU A 184 11.21 2.98 -24.65
N GLY A 185 11.03 1.69 -24.88
CA GLY A 185 12.10 0.80 -25.36
C GLY A 185 13.23 0.58 -24.36
N VAL A 186 12.98 0.73 -23.06
CA VAL A 186 13.99 0.51 -22.01
C VAL A 186 14.27 -0.97 -21.74
N ASN A 187 15.41 -1.26 -21.11
CA ASN A 187 15.78 -2.63 -20.76
C ASN A 187 14.92 -3.17 -19.59
N ARG A 188 14.05 -4.14 -19.89
CA ARG A 188 13.16 -4.81 -18.93
C ARG A 188 13.87 -5.31 -17.66
N SER A 189 14.99 -6.03 -17.83
CA SER A 189 15.74 -6.61 -16.70
C SER A 189 16.22 -5.54 -15.74
N VAL A 190 16.66 -4.38 -16.26
CA VAL A 190 17.11 -3.28 -15.40
C VAL A 190 15.94 -2.68 -14.63
N VAL A 191 14.79 -2.50 -15.27
CA VAL A 191 13.57 -2.01 -14.61
C VAL A 191 13.13 -2.98 -13.50
N GLU A 192 13.10 -4.27 -13.78
CA GLU A 192 12.75 -5.29 -12.77
C GLU A 192 13.72 -5.29 -11.58
N GLU A 193 15.01 -5.09 -11.81
CA GLU A 193 16.00 -4.94 -10.74
C GLU A 193 15.75 -3.70 -9.86
N PHE A 194 15.25 -2.61 -10.44
CA PHE A 194 14.83 -1.43 -9.68
C PHE A 194 13.60 -1.74 -8.83
N LEU A 195 12.59 -2.40 -9.41
CA LEU A 195 11.34 -2.71 -8.70
C LEU A 195 11.51 -3.79 -7.61
N ALA A 196 12.49 -4.68 -7.75
CA ALA A 196 12.80 -5.70 -6.75
C ALA A 196 13.58 -5.16 -5.53
N LYS A 197 14.13 -3.94 -5.62
CA LYS A 197 14.93 -3.32 -4.56
C LYS A 197 14.18 -2.14 -3.94
N ARG A 198 14.48 -1.83 -2.68
CA ARG A 198 14.04 -0.57 -2.08
C ARG A 198 14.93 0.55 -2.61
N ILE A 199 14.39 1.32 -3.55
CA ILE A 199 15.08 2.42 -4.22
C ILE A 199 14.56 3.74 -3.67
N ASP A 200 15.47 4.64 -3.35
CA ASP A 200 15.17 6.01 -2.91
C ASP A 200 16.06 7.01 -3.67
N GLU A 201 15.85 8.30 -3.44
CA GLU A 201 16.61 9.34 -4.14
C GLU A 201 18.12 9.30 -3.86
N ALA A 202 18.52 8.85 -2.67
CA ALA A 202 19.92 8.77 -2.28
C ALA A 202 20.64 7.62 -2.98
N ASN A 203 19.93 6.50 -3.16
CA ASN A 203 20.51 5.26 -3.66
C ASN A 203 20.25 5.04 -5.15
N ILE A 204 19.29 5.72 -5.79
CA ILE A 204 18.85 5.44 -7.17
C ILE A 204 19.97 5.23 -8.19
N ASN A 205 21.09 5.97 -8.10
CA ASN A 205 22.22 5.84 -9.03
C ASN A 205 23.47 5.16 -8.46
N GLU A 206 23.38 4.43 -7.35
CA GLU A 206 24.52 3.62 -6.87
C GLU A 206 25.01 2.68 -7.98
N PHE A 207 26.33 2.60 -8.12
CA PHE A 207 26.99 1.80 -9.17
C PHE A 207 26.58 2.20 -10.62
N GLY A 208 26.01 3.38 -10.83
CA GLY A 208 25.58 3.86 -12.17
C GLY A 208 24.35 3.15 -12.72
N ARG A 209 23.55 2.49 -11.87
CA ARG A 209 22.39 1.69 -12.30
C ARG A 209 21.33 2.51 -13.04
N PHE A 210 21.08 3.75 -12.60
CA PHE A 210 20.09 4.62 -13.25
C PHE A 210 20.64 5.17 -14.57
N ASP A 211 21.94 5.46 -14.64
CA ASP A 211 22.60 5.80 -15.90
C ASP A 211 22.52 4.67 -16.93
N ALA A 212 22.60 3.41 -16.51
CA ALA A 212 22.40 2.25 -17.38
C ALA A 212 20.95 2.17 -17.91
N LEU A 213 19.96 2.37 -17.03
CA LEU A 213 18.54 2.43 -17.44
C LEU A 213 18.28 3.55 -18.44
N ARG A 214 18.75 4.77 -18.15
CA ARG A 214 18.61 5.93 -19.03
C ARG A 214 19.29 5.72 -20.39
N SER A 215 20.45 5.07 -20.39
CA SER A 215 21.19 4.74 -21.61
C SER A 215 20.46 3.70 -22.49
N SER A 216 19.57 2.89 -21.91
CA SER A 216 18.78 1.89 -22.64
C SER A 216 17.56 2.45 -23.38
N LEU A 217 17.24 3.74 -23.19
CA LEU A 217 16.08 4.41 -23.78
C LEU A 217 16.08 4.38 -25.33
N ASP A 218 15.00 3.88 -25.93
CA ASP A 218 14.70 4.07 -27.34
C ASP A 218 14.02 5.43 -27.55
N VAL A 219 14.83 6.38 -28.00
CA VAL A 219 14.39 7.76 -28.23
C VAL A 219 13.29 7.87 -29.28
N GLN A 220 13.23 6.97 -30.27
CA GLN A 220 12.19 7.03 -31.31
C GLN A 220 10.85 6.55 -30.76
N ARG A 221 10.83 5.45 -29.99
CA ARG A 221 9.62 4.98 -29.32
C ARG A 221 9.10 6.01 -28.32
N ALA A 222 9.98 6.51 -27.46
CA ALA A 222 9.64 7.53 -26.48
C ALA A 222 9.09 8.80 -27.15
N LYS A 223 9.67 9.21 -28.28
CA LYS A 223 9.17 10.33 -29.07
C LYS A 223 7.76 10.06 -29.59
N ALA A 224 7.53 8.92 -30.24
CA ALA A 224 6.22 8.57 -30.77
C ALA A 224 5.15 8.53 -29.66
N PHE A 225 5.49 7.97 -28.50
CA PHE A 225 4.62 7.92 -27.33
C PHE A 225 4.22 9.33 -26.84
N PHE A 226 5.19 10.20 -26.57
CA PHE A 226 4.89 11.55 -26.07
C PHE A 226 4.20 12.43 -27.12
N GLU A 227 4.57 12.34 -28.40
CA GLU A 227 3.90 13.11 -29.46
C GLU A 227 2.46 12.65 -29.70
N GLN A 228 2.16 11.36 -29.53
CA GLN A 228 0.81 10.82 -29.59
C GLN A 228 -0.05 11.35 -28.44
N HIS A 229 0.50 11.40 -27.23
CA HIS A 229 -0.18 11.88 -26.04
C HIS A 229 -0.41 13.41 -26.08
N ASP A 230 0.60 14.18 -26.47
CA ASP A 230 0.55 15.65 -26.44
C ASP A 230 -0.05 16.28 -27.71
N HIS A 231 -0.30 15.47 -28.74
CA HIS A 231 -0.69 15.91 -30.08
C HIS A 231 0.24 16.99 -30.66
N LYS A 232 1.52 16.97 -30.28
CA LYS A 232 2.53 17.98 -30.63
C LYS A 232 3.86 17.33 -30.92
N ALA A 233 4.58 17.85 -31.92
CA ALA A 233 5.93 17.41 -32.22
C ALA A 233 6.94 17.88 -31.15
N LEU A 234 7.79 16.97 -30.67
CA LEU A 234 8.77 17.23 -29.61
C LEU A 234 10.20 17.14 -30.14
N PRO A 235 11.05 18.15 -29.83
CA PRO A 235 12.48 18.05 -30.06
C PRO A 235 13.10 16.87 -29.28
N VAL A 236 14.10 16.23 -29.86
CA VAL A 236 14.77 15.04 -29.28
C VAL A 236 15.29 15.27 -27.86
N PHE A 237 15.81 16.48 -27.56
CA PHE A 237 16.30 16.79 -26.22
C PHE A 237 15.18 16.82 -25.17
N LYS A 238 13.99 17.34 -25.53
CA LYS A 238 12.82 17.34 -24.64
C LYS A 238 12.30 15.93 -24.39
N VAL A 239 12.28 15.09 -25.42
CA VAL A 239 11.92 13.67 -25.30
C VAL A 239 12.84 12.95 -24.31
N ARG A 240 14.16 13.13 -24.44
CA ARG A 240 15.13 12.52 -23.52
C ARG A 240 14.97 12.99 -22.07
N MET A 241 14.73 14.29 -21.88
CA MET A 241 14.50 14.87 -20.55
C MET A 241 13.25 14.30 -19.91
N ARG A 242 12.11 14.31 -20.61
CA ARG A 242 10.84 13.77 -20.11
C ARG A 242 10.91 12.28 -19.83
N ALA A 243 11.49 11.49 -20.75
CA ALA A 243 11.70 10.07 -20.52
C ALA A 243 12.56 9.81 -19.27
N THR A 244 13.61 10.60 -19.05
CA THR A 244 14.45 10.45 -17.85
C THR A 244 13.67 10.74 -16.57
N ASN A 245 12.87 11.82 -16.55
CA ASN A 245 12.04 12.16 -15.39
C ASN A 245 10.99 11.08 -15.11
N MET A 246 10.31 10.61 -16.15
CA MET A 246 9.31 9.54 -16.04
C MET A 246 9.95 8.24 -15.53
N LEU A 247 11.15 7.86 -16.03
CA LEU A 247 11.87 6.70 -15.53
C LEU A 247 12.28 6.86 -14.06
N LYS A 248 12.76 8.04 -13.66
CA LYS A 248 13.13 8.32 -12.25
C LYS A 248 11.91 8.14 -11.35
N ARG A 249 10.80 8.77 -11.71
CA ARG A 249 9.53 8.69 -10.98
C ARG A 249 8.99 7.26 -10.94
N PHE A 250 9.08 6.52 -12.05
CA PHE A 250 8.59 5.14 -12.14
C PHE A 250 9.31 4.22 -11.16
N VAL A 251 10.64 4.30 -11.08
CA VAL A 251 11.40 3.44 -10.16
C VAL A 251 11.26 3.85 -8.69
N LEU A 252 11.08 5.16 -8.40
CA LEU A 252 10.90 5.64 -7.02
C LEU A 252 9.52 5.30 -6.46
N MET A 253 8.47 5.35 -7.28
CA MET A 253 7.10 4.98 -6.87
C MET A 253 6.84 3.48 -6.97
N GLY A 254 7.86 2.67 -7.30
CA GLY A 254 7.71 1.21 -7.43
C GLY A 254 6.85 0.78 -8.61
N GLY A 255 6.69 1.62 -9.64
CA GLY A 255 5.90 1.37 -10.85
C GLY A 255 4.48 1.94 -10.79
N PHE A 256 4.03 2.52 -11.91
CA PHE A 256 2.69 3.07 -12.11
C PHE A 256 2.26 2.92 -13.58
N ASP A 257 0.97 3.14 -13.88
CA ASP A 257 0.49 3.10 -15.26
C ASP A 257 0.92 4.36 -16.02
N ILE A 258 1.86 4.21 -16.95
CA ILE A 258 2.37 5.32 -17.77
C ILE A 258 1.39 5.84 -18.81
N ASP A 259 0.30 5.10 -19.08
CA ASP A 259 -0.76 5.53 -19.99
C ASP A 259 -1.81 6.40 -19.29
N ASP A 260 -1.78 6.49 -17.96
CA ASP A 260 -2.70 7.32 -17.20
C ASP A 260 -2.33 8.81 -17.31
N THR A 261 -3.31 9.66 -17.58
CA THR A 261 -3.08 11.08 -17.94
C THR A 261 -2.55 11.93 -16.80
N ASP A 262 -2.75 11.48 -15.56
CA ASP A 262 -2.17 12.13 -14.36
C ASP A 262 -0.68 11.77 -14.17
N ASN A 263 -0.21 10.73 -14.87
CA ASN A 263 1.15 10.23 -14.77
C ASN A 263 2.10 10.77 -15.85
N THR A 264 1.57 11.44 -16.88
CA THR A 264 2.32 12.02 -17.99
C THR A 264 2.50 13.52 -17.77
N ASP A 265 3.50 13.91 -16.96
CA ASP A 265 3.87 15.30 -16.61
C ASP A 265 3.31 16.35 -17.59
N GLY A 266 2.10 16.84 -17.29
CA GLY A 266 1.50 17.97 -17.95
C GLY A 266 2.29 19.20 -17.53
N GLN A 267 3.36 19.52 -18.25
CA GLN A 267 3.95 20.84 -18.15
C GLN A 267 2.86 21.82 -18.59
N SER A 268 2.24 22.47 -17.61
CA SER A 268 1.55 23.73 -17.78
C SER A 268 2.47 24.67 -18.54
N GLU A 269 2.26 24.79 -19.86
CA GLU A 269 2.84 25.86 -20.65
C GLU A 269 2.28 27.16 -20.07
N THR A 270 3.06 27.81 -19.20
CA THR A 270 2.85 29.19 -18.81
C THR A 270 2.77 30.01 -20.09
N LYS A 271 1.55 30.44 -20.43
CA LYS A 271 1.29 31.43 -21.47
C LYS A 271 1.96 32.74 -21.05
N ASN A 272 3.20 32.94 -21.47
CA ASN A 272 3.74 34.29 -21.62
C ASN A 272 3.26 34.84 -22.96
N GLU A 273 2.01 35.27 -22.99
CA GLU A 273 1.62 36.39 -23.84
C GLU A 273 1.90 37.65 -23.03
N HIS A 274 2.89 38.44 -23.45
CA HIS A 274 2.89 39.91 -23.54
C HIS A 274 4.12 40.35 -24.34
#